data_AF-A0A9E3ZD95-F1
#
_entry.id   AF-A0A9E3ZD95-F1
#
_cell.length_a   1.000
_cell.length_b   1.000
_cell.length_c   1.000
_cell.angle_alpha   90.00
_cell.angle_beta   90.00
_cell.angle_gamma   90.00
#
_symmetry.space_group_name_H-M   'P 1'
#
loop_
_entity.id
_entity.type
_entity.pdbx_description
1 polymer ?
#
loop_
_entity_poly.entity_id
_entity_poly.type
_entity_poly.pdbx_seq_one_letter_code
_entity_poly.pdbx_strand_id
1 'polypeptide(L)'
;MENIVFLILRRMRQPLLTLLIVYALSILGLTLIPGRDADGNVWYMSIFHAFYFVSYMATTIGFGEIPYAFTDGQRLWVSLSMYGTVMAWIYAFGTILALVQDKTFQEAIAENRFARHIRAMREPFHLVCGYGETGTSLVQTLTRPGQHVVVIDIDETRTNAIQLQHLRQFV
;
A
#
# COMPACT_ATOMS: atom_id res chain seq x y z
N MET A 1 -9.49 -12.04 -6.81
CA MET A 1 -9.24 -10.57 -6.84
C MET A 1 -10.15 -9.77 -5.92
N GLU A 2 -11.48 -9.93 -5.95
CA GLU A 2 -12.41 -9.17 -5.09
C GLU A 2 -12.10 -9.30 -3.60
N ASN A 3 -11.78 -10.50 -3.10
CA ASN A 3 -11.49 -10.71 -1.68
C ASN A 3 -10.23 -9.98 -1.18
N ILE A 4 -9.18 -9.87 -2.00
CA ILE A 4 -7.93 -9.20 -1.63
C ILE A 4 -8.13 -7.68 -1.61
N VAL A 5 -8.76 -7.14 -2.65
CA VAL A 5 -9.06 -5.71 -2.74
C VAL A 5 -9.97 -5.30 -1.57
N PHE A 6 -10.97 -6.12 -1.24
CA PHE A 6 -11.83 -5.90 -0.08
C PHE A 6 -11.08 -5.93 1.25
N LEU A 7 -10.14 -6.88 1.43
CA LEU A 7 -9.31 -6.97 2.64
C LEU A 7 -8.43 -5.71 2.81
N ILE A 8 -7.76 -5.27 1.73
CA ILE A 8 -6.94 -4.06 1.72
C ILE A 8 -7.81 -2.85 2.06
N LEU A 9 -8.92 -2.66 1.33
CA LEU A 9 -9.82 -1.53 1.53
C LEU A 9 -10.37 -1.49 2.95
N ARG A 10 -10.76 -2.63 3.52
CA ARG A 10 -11.27 -2.71 4.90
C ARG A 10 -10.22 -2.28 5.92
N ARG A 11 -8.97 -2.71 5.76
CA ARG A 11 -7.88 -2.42 6.70
C ARG A 11 -7.31 -1.01 6.53
N MET A 12 -7.25 -0.51 5.30
CA MET A 12 -6.81 0.84 4.96
C MET A 12 -7.86 1.92 5.20
N ARG A 13 -9.15 1.56 5.28
CA ARG A 13 -10.25 2.52 5.51
C ARG A 13 -10.03 3.34 6.78
N GLN A 14 -9.66 2.70 7.90
CA GLN A 14 -9.48 3.42 9.17
C GLN A 14 -8.31 4.42 9.09
N PRO A 15 -7.10 4.05 8.64
CA PRO A 15 -6.03 5.03 8.47
C PRO A 15 -6.33 6.16 7.49
N LEU A 16 -6.96 5.84 6.35
CA LEU A 16 -7.31 6.85 5.35
C LEU A 16 -8.35 7.84 5.89
N LEU A 17 -9.34 7.36 6.66
CA LEU A 17 -10.31 8.23 7.33
C LEU A 17 -9.65 9.10 8.40
N THR A 18 -8.73 8.54 9.19
CA THR A 18 -7.96 9.32 10.18
C THR A 18 -7.17 10.44 9.50
N LEU A 19 -6.45 10.15 8.42
CA LEU A 19 -5.75 11.17 7.63
C LEU A 19 -6.71 12.23 7.10
N LEU A 20 -7.83 11.81 6.50
CA LEU A 20 -8.83 12.73 5.95
C LEU A 20 -9.41 13.66 7.02
N ILE A 21 -9.77 13.13 8.19
CA ILE A 21 -10.33 13.91 9.30
C ILE A 21 -9.29 14.90 9.82
N VAL A 22 -8.05 14.45 10.05
CA VAL A 22 -6.98 15.32 10.55
C VAL A 22 -6.69 16.45 9.57
N TYR A 23 -6.58 16.15 8.27
CA TYR A 23 -6.40 17.17 7.24
C TYR A 23 -7.58 18.14 7.17
N ALA A 24 -8.81 17.62 7.19
CA ALA A 24 -10.01 18.45 7.15
C ALA A 24 -10.07 19.41 8.35
N LEU A 25 -9.79 18.92 9.57
CA LEU A 25 -9.74 19.75 10.77
C LEU A 25 -8.62 20.80 10.67
N SER A 26 -7.40 20.40 10.30
CA SER A 26 -6.26 21.31 10.17
C SER A 26 -6.53 22.45 9.18
N ILE A 27 -7.08 22.12 8.01
CA ILE A 27 -7.47 23.08 6.97
C ILE A 27 -8.59 23.99 7.50
N LEU A 28 -9.65 23.40 8.08
CA LEU A 28 -10.79 24.14 8.58
C LEU A 28 -10.38 25.15 9.65
N GLY A 29 -9.57 24.76 10.63
CA GLY A 29 -9.10 25.68 11.66
C GLY A 29 -8.26 26.82 11.10
N LEU A 30 -7.39 26.55 10.11
CA LEU A 30 -6.62 27.60 9.43
C LEU A 30 -7.50 28.59 8.65
N THR A 31 -8.61 28.13 8.07
CA THR A 31 -9.55 28.99 7.33
C THR A 31 -10.43 29.83 8.25
N LEU A 32 -10.67 29.38 9.49
CA LEU A 32 -11.54 30.08 10.45
C LEU A 32 -10.77 31.04 11.37
N ILE A 33 -9.49 30.78 11.66
CA ILE A 33 -8.70 31.65 12.53
C ILE A 33 -8.26 32.90 11.75
N PRO A 34 -8.56 34.12 12.23
CA PRO A 34 -8.18 35.35 11.55
C PRO A 34 -6.65 35.52 11.53
N GLY A 35 -6.13 35.72 10.33
CA GLY A 35 -4.78 36.21 10.07
C GLY A 35 -4.74 37.73 10.00
N ARG A 36 -3.55 38.27 9.70
CA ARG A 36 -3.35 39.70 9.41
C ARG A 36 -2.60 39.87 8.10
N ASP A 37 -3.04 40.80 7.27
CA ASP A 37 -2.29 41.20 6.08
C ASP A 37 -1.13 42.15 6.44
N ALA A 38 -0.37 42.60 5.42
CA ALA A 38 0.76 43.51 5.60
C ALA A 38 0.35 44.88 6.16
N ASP A 39 -0.90 45.30 5.94
CA ASP A 39 -1.46 46.58 6.41
C ASP A 39 -2.14 46.45 7.78
N GLY A 40 -2.16 45.24 8.36
CA GLY A 40 -2.73 44.93 9.67
C GLY A 40 -4.22 44.62 9.66
N ASN A 41 -4.88 44.57 8.50
CA ASN A 41 -6.28 44.20 8.38
C ASN A 41 -6.47 42.70 8.62
N VAL A 42 -7.68 42.34 9.07
CA VAL A 42 -8.05 40.94 9.26
C VAL A 42 -8.14 40.24 7.91
N TRP A 43 -7.39 39.15 7.76
CA TRP A 43 -7.40 38.32 6.56
C TRP A 43 -7.75 36.87 6.92
N TYR A 44 -8.65 36.26 6.14
CA TYR A 44 -9.01 34.85 6.28
C TYR A 44 -8.35 34.03 5.19
N MET A 45 -7.70 32.93 5.59
CA MET A 45 -7.05 32.06 4.62
C MET A 45 -8.08 31.29 3.81
N SER A 46 -7.96 31.36 2.48
CA SER A 46 -8.79 30.52 1.60
C SER A 46 -8.50 29.03 1.82
N ILE A 47 -9.50 28.18 1.52
CA ILE A 47 -9.36 26.72 1.61
C ILE A 47 -8.20 26.21 0.75
N PHE A 48 -7.96 26.79 -0.44
CA PHE A 48 -6.88 26.36 -1.33
C PHE A 48 -5.48 26.64 -0.75
N HIS A 49 -5.28 27.83 -0.16
CA HIS A 49 -4.03 28.17 0.51
C HIS A 49 -3.81 27.29 1.75
N ALA A 50 -4.86 27.06 2.55
CA ALA A 50 -4.76 26.18 3.71
C ALA A 50 -4.48 24.72 3.31
N PHE A 51 -5.13 24.21 2.26
CA PHE A 51 -4.86 22.87 1.72
C PHE A 51 -3.41 22.74 1.22
N TYR A 52 -2.93 23.72 0.46
CA TYR A 52 -1.55 23.74 -0.03
C TYR A 52 -0.53 23.76 1.12
N PHE A 53 -0.72 24.66 2.10
CA PHE A 53 0.10 24.76 3.30
C PHE A 53 0.15 23.44 4.08
N VAL A 54 -1.03 22.90 4.44
CA VAL A 54 -1.14 21.67 5.22
C VAL A 54 -0.52 20.50 4.48
N SER A 55 -0.64 20.45 3.14
CA SER A 55 -0.05 19.38 2.34
C SER A 55 1.47 19.30 2.49
N TYR A 56 2.20 20.39 2.24
CA TYR A 56 3.67 20.35 2.36
C TYR A 56 4.14 20.33 3.82
N MET A 57 3.34 20.85 4.76
CA MET A 57 3.65 20.80 6.20
C MET A 57 3.52 19.36 6.72
N ALA A 58 2.40 18.69 6.45
CA ALA A 58 2.11 17.35 6.94
C ALA A 58 3.03 16.28 6.32
N THR A 59 3.51 16.50 5.10
CA THR A 59 4.52 15.63 4.46
C THR A 59 5.96 16.04 4.79
N THR A 60 6.15 16.93 5.78
CA THR A 60 7.46 17.41 6.26
C THR A 60 8.36 18.00 5.16
N ILE A 61 7.77 18.55 4.09
CA ILE A 61 8.52 19.24 3.03
C ILE A 61 8.88 20.66 3.48
N GLY A 62 7.91 21.38 4.05
CA GLY A 62 8.16 22.63 4.77
C GLY A 62 8.66 23.80 3.91
N PHE A 63 8.06 24.07 2.75
CA PHE A 63 8.47 25.18 1.87
C PHE A 63 8.42 26.57 2.52
N GLY A 64 7.58 26.75 3.54
CA GLY A 64 7.44 28.04 4.24
C GLY A 64 6.69 29.11 3.44
N GLU A 65 6.08 28.74 2.32
CA GLU A 65 5.29 29.63 1.47
C GLU A 65 3.94 29.96 2.12
N ILE A 66 3.85 31.16 2.71
CA ILE A 66 2.62 31.69 3.28
C ILE A 66 2.36 33.10 2.77
N PRO A 67 1.10 33.48 2.45
CA PRO A 67 0.78 34.81 1.93
C PRO A 67 1.14 35.93 2.92
N TYR A 68 0.93 35.66 4.22
CA TYR A 68 1.20 36.58 5.32
C TYR A 68 1.71 35.82 6.53
N ALA A 69 2.41 36.52 7.42
CA ALA A 69 2.93 35.94 8.66
C ALA A 69 1.79 35.47 9.57
N PHE A 70 1.92 34.27 10.14
CA PHE A 70 0.92 33.73 11.05
C PHE A 70 0.82 34.53 12.34
N THR A 71 -0.44 34.83 12.72
CA THR A 71 -0.79 35.33 14.05
C THR A 71 -0.53 34.27 15.12
N ASP A 72 -0.46 34.66 16.40
CA ASP A 72 -0.23 33.68 17.49
C ASP A 72 -1.30 32.60 17.56
N GLY A 73 -2.56 32.94 17.23
CA GLY A 73 -3.64 31.97 17.10
C GLY A 73 -3.40 30.95 15.98
N GLN A 74 -2.95 31.42 14.81
CA GLN A 74 -2.59 30.54 13.70
C GLN A 74 -1.37 29.68 14.04
N ARG A 75 -0.36 30.24 14.73
CA ARG A 75 0.84 29.49 15.16
C ARG A 75 0.49 28.37 16.13
N LEU A 76 -0.37 28.63 17.12
CA LEU A 76 -0.84 27.61 18.06
C LEU A 76 -1.57 26.49 17.31
N TRP A 77 -2.48 26.86 16.40
CA TRP A 77 -3.24 25.90 15.62
C TRP A 77 -2.36 25.04 14.69
N VAL A 78 -1.40 25.66 14.01
CA VAL A 78 -0.42 24.97 13.17
C VAL A 78 0.43 24.01 14.00
N SER A 79 0.87 24.43 15.19
CA SER A 79 1.63 23.56 16.11
C SER A 79 0.83 22.32 16.51
N LEU A 80 -0.45 22.48 16.85
CA LEU A 80 -1.35 21.36 17.16
C LEU A 80 -1.57 20.46 15.93
N SER A 81 -1.80 21.06 14.76
CA SER A 81 -2.00 20.35 13.49
C SER A 81 -0.75 19.57 13.08
N MET A 82 0.44 20.07 13.35
CA MET A 82 1.71 19.40 13.09
C MET A 82 1.79 18.07 13.85
N TYR A 83 1.55 18.07 15.16
CA TYR A 83 1.55 16.83 15.93
C TYR A 83 0.45 15.86 15.50
N GLY A 84 -0.76 16.37 15.23
CA GLY A 84 -1.88 15.55 14.76
C GLY A 84 -1.60 14.87 13.42
N THR A 85 -1.05 15.61 12.45
CA THR A 85 -0.72 15.08 11.12
C THR A 85 0.42 14.06 11.17
N VAL A 86 1.44 14.28 12.00
CA VAL A 86 2.52 13.31 12.21
C VAL A 86 1.97 12.01 12.79
N MET A 87 1.11 12.07 13.82
CA MET A 87 0.50 10.88 14.40
C MET A 87 -0.36 10.11 13.38
N ALA A 88 -1.14 10.82 12.56
CA ALA A 88 -1.96 10.21 11.52
C ALA A 88 -1.11 9.51 10.44
N TRP A 89 0.00 10.13 10.02
CA TRP A 89 0.94 9.53 9.07
C TRP A 89 1.63 8.29 9.65
N ILE A 90 2.09 8.33 10.90
CA ILE A 90 2.69 7.17 11.57
C ILE A 90 1.69 6.01 11.63
N TYR A 91 0.42 6.29 11.97
CA TYR A 91 -0.62 5.28 12.00
C TYR A 91 -0.89 4.66 10.61
N ALA A 92 -0.98 5.50 9.57
CA ALA A 92 -1.18 5.05 8.20
C ALA A 92 -0.01 4.21 7.69
N PHE A 93 1.22 4.68 7.89
CA PHE A 93 2.42 3.98 7.49
C PHE A 93 2.59 2.65 8.25
N GLY A 94 2.37 2.66 9.57
CA GLY A 94 2.40 1.44 10.38
C GLY A 94 1.37 0.41 9.93
N THR A 95 0.18 0.85 9.53
CA THR A 95 -0.87 -0.05 9.02
C THR A 95 -0.49 -0.64 7.65
N ILE A 96 0.10 0.16 6.76
CA ILE A 96 0.63 -0.32 5.47
C ILE A 96 1.73 -1.36 5.70
N LEU A 97 2.68 -1.07 6.60
CA LEU A 97 3.78 -1.98 6.91
C LEU A 97 3.25 -3.30 7.49
N ALA A 98 2.30 -3.23 8.43
CA ALA A 98 1.67 -4.41 9.01
C ALA A 98 0.90 -5.24 7.96
N LEU A 99 0.26 -4.58 6.98
CA LEU A 99 -0.43 -5.26 5.88
C LEU A 99 0.56 -5.98 4.95
N VAL A 100 1.68 -5.34 4.62
CA VAL A 100 2.73 -5.93 3.76
C VAL A 100 3.41 -7.13 4.43
N GLN A 101 3.51 -7.12 5.76
CA GLN A 101 4.09 -8.21 6.56
C GLN A 101 3.10 -9.36 6.86
N ASP A 102 1.81 -9.19 6.58
CA ASP A 102 0.79 -10.21 6.87
C ASP A 102 0.94 -11.40 5.91
N LYS A 103 1.24 -12.59 6.47
CA LYS A 103 1.44 -13.83 5.69
C LYS A 103 0.22 -14.18 4.84
N THR A 104 -0.98 -14.03 5.39
CA THR A 104 -2.25 -14.25 4.69
C THR A 104 -2.37 -13.37 3.46
N PHE A 105 -1.88 -12.13 3.56
CA PHE A 105 -1.90 -11.18 2.46
C PHE A 105 -0.89 -11.57 1.37
N GLN A 106 0.30 -12.01 1.77
CA GLN A 106 1.33 -12.49 0.86
C GLN A 106 0.89 -13.76 0.12
N GLU A 107 0.29 -14.73 0.83
CA GLU A 107 -0.28 -15.96 0.27
C GLU A 107 -1.38 -15.65 -0.74
N ALA A 108 -2.32 -14.77 -0.38
CA ALA A 108 -3.40 -14.38 -1.30
C ALA A 108 -2.87 -13.67 -2.56
N ILE A 109 -1.83 -12.84 -2.44
CA ILE A 109 -1.16 -12.22 -3.60
C ILE A 109 -0.48 -13.30 -4.46
N ALA A 110 0.23 -14.25 -3.86
CA ALA A 110 0.93 -15.32 -4.55
C ALA A 110 -0.05 -16.20 -5.34
N GLU A 111 -1.14 -16.62 -4.71
CA GLU A 111 -2.21 -17.40 -5.33
C GLU A 111 -2.81 -16.64 -6.53
N ASN A 112 -3.13 -15.36 -6.36
CA ASN A 112 -3.73 -14.55 -7.40
C ASN A 112 -2.76 -14.27 -8.57
N ARG A 113 -1.45 -14.16 -8.29
CA ARG A 113 -0.41 -14.06 -9.32
C ARG A 113 -0.26 -15.38 -10.09
N PHE A 114 -0.26 -16.51 -9.39
CA PHE A 114 -0.21 -17.84 -9.98
C PHE A 114 -1.43 -18.10 -10.88
N ALA A 115 -2.64 -17.80 -10.40
CA ALA A 115 -3.86 -17.93 -11.18
C ALA A 115 -3.86 -17.05 -12.44
N ARG A 116 -3.34 -15.83 -12.35
CA ARG A 116 -3.16 -14.94 -13.52
C ARG A 116 -2.15 -15.50 -14.50
N HIS A 117 -1.07 -16.11 -14.02
CA HIS A 117 -0.05 -16.72 -14.87
C HIS A 117 -0.62 -17.92 -15.64
N ILE A 118 -1.36 -18.81 -14.96
CA ILE A 118 -2.05 -19.94 -15.61
C ILE A 118 -3.04 -19.45 -16.67
N ARG A 119 -3.86 -18.42 -16.35
CA ARG A 119 -4.82 -17.86 -17.33
C ARG A 119 -4.16 -17.25 -18.56
N ALA A 120 -2.93 -16.77 -18.43
CA ALA A 120 -2.17 -16.20 -19.54
C ALA A 120 -1.45 -17.28 -20.38
N MET A 121 -1.31 -18.50 -19.85
CA MET A 121 -0.67 -19.61 -20.53
C MET A 121 -1.59 -20.11 -21.67
N ARG A 122 -1.13 -19.92 -22.91
CA ARG A 122 -1.85 -20.33 -24.13
C ARG A 122 -1.31 -21.63 -24.73
N GLU A 123 -0.22 -22.14 -24.17
CA GLU A 123 0.43 -23.36 -24.62
C GLU A 123 -0.14 -24.58 -23.87
N PRO A 124 -0.25 -25.74 -24.52
CA PRO A 124 -0.66 -26.96 -23.84
C PRO A 124 0.33 -27.31 -22.74
N PHE A 125 -0.18 -27.55 -21.54
CA PHE A 125 0.61 -27.93 -20.38
C PHE A 125 0.09 -29.23 -19.76
N HIS A 126 0.99 -29.96 -19.09
CA HIS A 126 0.66 -31.16 -18.34
C HIS A 126 0.54 -30.83 -16.85
N LEU A 127 -0.54 -31.28 -16.22
CA LEU A 127 -0.75 -31.11 -14.78
C LEU A 127 -0.29 -32.38 -14.05
N VAL A 128 0.67 -32.24 -13.14
CA VAL A 128 1.15 -33.34 -12.29
C VAL A 128 0.71 -33.09 -10.85
N CYS A 129 -0.15 -33.96 -10.33
CA CYS A 129 -0.62 -33.89 -8.95
C CYS A 129 0.25 -34.79 -8.07
N GLY A 130 1.14 -34.20 -7.27
CA GLY A 130 2.05 -34.85 -6.34
C GLY A 130 3.49 -34.88 -6.82
N TYR A 131 4.39 -34.25 -6.06
CA TYR A 131 5.83 -34.22 -6.26
C TYR A 131 6.56 -35.17 -5.28
N GLY A 132 6.19 -36.45 -5.34
CA GLY A 132 6.94 -37.53 -4.69
C GLY A 132 8.11 -38.05 -5.55
N GLU A 133 8.66 -39.22 -5.22
CA GLU A 133 9.74 -39.85 -6.02
C GLU A 133 9.32 -40.08 -7.48
N THR A 134 8.14 -40.66 -7.69
CA THR A 134 7.61 -40.92 -9.04
C THR A 134 7.26 -39.63 -9.77
N GLY A 135 6.65 -38.67 -9.07
CA GLY A 135 6.28 -37.36 -9.63
C GLY A 135 7.50 -36.58 -10.11
N THR A 136 8.59 -36.60 -9.34
CA THR A 136 9.87 -35.97 -9.70
C THR A 136 10.43 -36.54 -11.01
N SER A 137 10.47 -37.87 -11.14
CA SER A 137 10.96 -38.52 -12.36
C SER A 137 10.06 -38.23 -13.58
N LEU A 138 8.75 -38.13 -13.36
CA LEU A 138 7.79 -37.80 -14.42
C LEU A 138 7.98 -36.36 -14.91
N VAL A 139 8.07 -35.39 -13.99
CA VAL A 139 8.33 -33.98 -14.32
C VAL A 139 9.63 -33.84 -15.10
N GLN A 140 10.72 -34.45 -14.64
CA GLN A 140 12.01 -34.41 -15.36
C GLN A 140 11.93 -35.00 -16.77
N THR A 141 11.19 -36.10 -16.94
CA THR A 141 11.00 -36.73 -18.25
C THR A 141 10.18 -35.86 -19.20
N LEU A 142 9.14 -35.19 -18.70
CA LEU A 142 8.26 -34.33 -19.50
C LEU A 142 8.90 -32.97 -19.83
N THR A 143 9.69 -32.39 -18.93
CA THR A 143 10.37 -31.10 -19.18
C THR A 143 11.57 -31.24 -20.12
N ARG A 144 12.22 -32.41 -20.21
CA ARG A 144 13.35 -32.67 -21.13
C ARG A 144 13.06 -32.33 -22.61
N PRO A 145 11.93 -32.77 -23.20
CA PRO A 145 11.54 -32.42 -24.57
C PRO A 145 10.95 -31.00 -24.71
N GLY A 146 10.94 -30.17 -23.65
CA GLY A 146 10.43 -28.79 -23.69
C GLY A 146 8.91 -28.68 -23.51
N GLN A 147 8.27 -29.66 -22.87
CA GLN A 147 6.85 -29.55 -22.53
C GLN A 147 6.68 -28.75 -21.24
N HIS A 148 5.65 -27.90 -21.20
CA HIS A 148 5.26 -27.15 -20.03
C HIS A 148 4.56 -28.07 -19.03
N VAL A 149 5.04 -28.08 -17.78
CA VAL A 149 4.47 -28.89 -16.70
C VAL A 149 4.13 -27.97 -15.53
N VAL A 150 2.90 -28.10 -15.03
CA VAL A 150 2.42 -27.45 -13.81
C VAL A 150 2.32 -28.53 -12.74
N VAL A 151 2.97 -28.33 -11.59
CA VAL A 151 2.97 -29.30 -10.49
C VAL A 151 2.14 -28.76 -9.34
N ILE A 152 1.25 -29.60 -8.80
CA ILE A 152 0.46 -29.31 -7.60
C ILE A 152 0.77 -30.36 -6.56
N ASP A 153 1.21 -29.96 -5.36
CA ASP A 153 1.34 -30.83 -4.20
C ASP A 153 0.62 -30.18 -3.01
N ILE A 154 0.18 -31.01 -2.07
CA ILE A 154 -0.45 -30.56 -0.82
C ILE A 154 0.60 -30.09 0.20
N ASP A 155 1.83 -30.57 0.07
CA ASP A 155 2.95 -30.25 0.95
C ASP A 155 3.77 -29.09 0.35
N GLU A 156 3.67 -27.91 0.99
CA GLU A 156 4.40 -26.71 0.59
C GLU A 156 5.93 -26.91 0.53
N THR A 157 6.48 -27.79 1.37
CA THR A 157 7.93 -28.03 1.36
C THR A 157 8.37 -28.69 0.06
N ARG A 158 7.51 -29.53 -0.53
CA ARG A 158 7.77 -30.22 -1.79
C ARG A 158 7.63 -29.28 -2.98
N THR A 159 6.64 -28.39 -2.98
CA THR A 159 6.52 -27.34 -4.03
C THR A 159 7.68 -26.34 -3.99
N ASN A 160 8.15 -25.96 -2.79
CA ASN A 160 9.31 -25.07 -2.65
C ASN A 160 10.62 -25.74 -3.12
N ALA A 161 10.76 -27.05 -2.96
CA ALA A 161 11.91 -27.80 -3.48
C ALA A 161 11.99 -27.77 -5.02
N ILE A 162 10.86 -27.66 -5.72
CA ILE A 162 10.81 -27.52 -7.18
C ILE A 162 11.42 -26.20 -7.63
N GLN A 163 11.16 -25.10 -6.92
CA GLN A 163 11.73 -23.78 -7.25
C GLN A 163 13.26 -23.73 -7.12
N LEU A 164 13.83 -24.58 -6.26
CA LEU A 164 15.28 -24.71 -6.07
C LEU A 164 15.93 -25.61 -7.15
N GLN A 165 15.15 -26.47 -7.80
CA GLN A 165 15.64 -27.27 -8.92
C GLN A 165 15.54 -26.44 -10.19
N HIS A 166 16.69 -26.14 -10.82
CA HIS A 166 16.81 -25.37 -12.07
C HIS A 166 16.16 -26.08 -13.29
N LEU A 167 14.85 -26.32 -13.25
CA LEU A 167 14.08 -26.90 -14.34
C LEU A 167 13.85 -25.82 -15.42
N ARG A 168 14.01 -26.21 -16.69
CA ARG A 168 14.06 -25.26 -17.83
C ARG A 168 12.77 -24.47 -18.05
N GLN A 169 11.61 -25.07 -17.77
CA GLN A 169 10.28 -24.45 -17.89
C GLN A 169 9.34 -25.12 -16.88
N PHE A 170 9.06 -24.44 -15.77
CA PHE A 170 8.02 -24.84 -14.82
C PHE A 170 7.27 -23.60 -14.35
N VAL A 171 6.01 -23.80 -13.97
CA VAL A 171 5.15 -22.81 -13.32
C VAL A 171 4.60 -23.43 -12.05
#